data_AF-A0A0K1Q1H3-F1
#
_entry.id   AF-A0A0K1Q1H3-F1
#
_cell.length_a   1.000
_cell.length_b   1.000
_cell.length_c   1.000
_cell.angle_alpha   90.00
_cell.angle_beta   90.00
_cell.angle_gamma   90.00
#
_symmetry.space_group_name_H-M   'P 1'
#
loop_
_entity.id
_entity.type
_entity.pdbx_description
1 polymer ?
#
loop_
_entity_poly.entity_id
_entity_poly.type
_entity_poly.pdbx_seq_one_letter_code
_entity_poly.pdbx_strand_id
1 'polypeptide(L)'
;MKAVLEFDPQERSYGPATESVRAILRGWADVDWFGQGPRNPFRAAQRFAEHHARARLHLPDEFPPSFDARIARGDWNAFAELCGRARANRSWSWKSGPLERLSFQHQRTKNWTPEESLAGLGMKLDFATALPKERAELAGWYKSQADMDALFAIEWQLAERSNDTSANPFLPLLDCYASGILPFGFGPEEFVLFALTEA
;
A
#
# COMPACT_ATOMS: atom_id res chain seq x y z
N MET A 1 0.95 5.01 15.19
CA MET A 1 0.02 3.93 15.62
C MET A 1 0.32 2.67 14.81
N LYS A 2 0.38 1.48 15.41
CA LYS A 2 0.69 0.24 14.67
C LYS A 2 -0.55 -0.57 14.30
N ALA A 3 -0.49 -1.30 13.19
CA ALA A 3 -1.53 -2.27 12.84
C ALA A 3 -1.44 -3.51 13.72
N VAL A 4 -2.59 -4.09 14.05
CA VAL A 4 -2.69 -5.35 14.76
C VAL A 4 -3.27 -6.39 13.81
N LEU A 5 -2.61 -7.55 13.75
CA LEU A 5 -3.13 -8.71 13.05
C LEU A 5 -3.99 -9.50 14.02
N GLU A 6 -5.21 -9.87 13.62
CA GLU A 6 -6.12 -10.71 14.44
C GLU A 6 -5.70 -12.18 14.51
N PHE A 7 -4.51 -12.51 14.02
CA PHE A 7 -3.93 -13.84 14.01
C PHE A 7 -2.41 -13.74 14.06
N ASP A 8 -1.73 -14.81 14.47
CA ASP A 8 -0.28 -14.91 14.38
C ASP A 8 0.15 -15.39 12.98
N PRO A 9 0.89 -14.58 12.18
CA PRO A 9 1.44 -15.01 10.90
C PRO A 9 2.35 -16.23 10.99
N GLN A 10 3.00 -16.46 12.13
CA GLN A 10 3.92 -17.58 12.35
C GLN A 10 3.19 -18.93 12.47
N GLU A 11 1.90 -18.92 12.78
CA GLU A 11 1.10 -20.13 12.92
C GLU A 11 0.45 -20.58 11.60
N ARG A 12 0.43 -19.71 10.57
CA ARG A 12 -0.15 -20.03 9.25
C ARG A 12 0.93 -20.49 8.27
N SER A 13 0.56 -21.45 7.42
CA SER A 13 1.34 -21.83 6.24
C SER A 13 0.68 -21.27 4.99
N TYR A 14 1.50 -20.72 4.10
CA TYR A 14 1.10 -20.16 2.81
C TYR A 14 1.76 -20.94 1.65
N GLY A 15 2.04 -22.22 1.90
CA GLY A 15 2.77 -23.08 0.96
C GLY A 15 4.20 -22.57 0.70
N PRO A 16 4.69 -22.65 -0.55
CA PRO A 16 6.04 -22.21 -0.92
C PRO A 16 6.36 -20.73 -0.65
N ALA A 17 5.35 -19.89 -0.48
CA ALA A 17 5.48 -18.46 -0.19
C ALA A 17 5.41 -18.11 1.31
N THR A 18 5.47 -19.11 2.20
CA THR A 18 5.24 -18.91 3.64
C THR A 18 6.13 -17.82 4.25
N GLU A 19 7.44 -17.84 3.98
CA GLU A 19 8.36 -16.91 4.63
C GLU A 19 8.24 -15.49 4.10
N SER A 20 8.06 -15.33 2.80
CA SER A 20 7.84 -14.02 2.18
C SER A 20 6.51 -13.40 2.62
N VAL A 21 5.41 -14.17 2.66
CA VAL A 21 4.11 -13.68 3.16
C VAL A 21 4.19 -13.28 4.64
N ARG A 22 4.86 -14.07 5.48
CA ARG A 22 5.12 -13.71 6.89
C ARG A 22 5.94 -12.43 7.02
N ALA A 23 6.94 -12.24 6.16
CA ALA A 23 7.75 -11.03 6.16
C ALA A 23 6.91 -9.81 5.77
N ILE A 24 6.05 -9.93 4.76
CA ILE A 24 5.13 -8.85 4.33
C ILE A 24 4.18 -8.48 5.48
N LEU A 25 3.52 -9.46 6.09
CA LEU A 25 2.58 -9.24 7.20
C LEU A 25 3.25 -8.58 8.41
N ARG A 26 4.44 -9.04 8.80
CA ARG A 26 5.21 -8.42 9.90
C ARG A 26 5.62 -6.99 9.57
N GLY A 27 6.17 -6.77 8.37
CA GLY A 27 6.56 -5.44 7.92
C GLY A 27 5.37 -4.48 7.91
N TRP A 28 4.20 -4.95 7.49
CA TRP A 28 2.96 -4.18 7.51
C TRP A 28 2.46 -3.85 8.92
N ALA A 29 2.49 -4.83 9.83
CA ALA A 29 2.14 -4.63 11.24
C ALA A 29 3.07 -3.60 11.93
N ASP A 30 4.34 -3.56 11.52
CA ASP A 30 5.34 -2.66 12.08
C ASP A 30 5.28 -1.23 11.57
N VAL A 31 4.50 -0.94 10.51
CA VAL A 31 4.32 0.42 10.02
C VAL A 31 3.74 1.31 11.12
N ASP A 32 4.43 2.41 11.40
CA ASP A 32 3.96 3.44 12.32
C ASP A 32 3.02 4.42 11.59
N TRP A 33 1.76 4.01 11.48
CA TRP A 33 0.71 4.78 10.81
C TRP A 33 0.51 6.13 11.49
N PHE A 34 0.61 7.18 10.67
CA PHE A 34 0.45 8.58 11.08
C PHE A 34 1.36 8.98 12.25
N GLY A 35 2.48 8.27 12.43
CA GLY A 35 3.56 8.65 13.32
C GLY A 35 4.36 9.83 12.74
N GLN A 36 5.50 10.12 13.36
CA GLN A 36 6.37 11.19 12.86
C GLN A 36 6.83 10.87 11.43
N GLY A 37 6.77 11.89 10.56
CA GLY A 37 7.11 11.75 9.15
C GLY A 37 8.51 11.17 8.88
N PRO A 38 8.77 10.75 7.63
CA PRO A 38 9.99 10.07 7.21
C PRO A 38 11.26 10.80 7.63
N ARG A 39 12.21 10.03 8.17
CA ARG A 39 13.60 10.48 8.31
C ARG A 39 14.26 10.74 6.94
N ASN A 40 13.80 10.07 5.88
CA ASN A 40 14.33 10.24 4.52
C ASN A 40 13.22 10.15 3.45
N PRO A 41 12.56 11.27 3.08
CA PRO A 41 11.51 11.26 2.06
C PRO A 41 12.02 10.97 0.65
N PHE A 42 13.31 11.22 0.36
CA PHE A 42 13.90 10.90 -0.95
C PHE A 42 14.01 9.39 -1.18
N ARG A 43 14.34 8.62 -0.14
CA ARG A 43 14.34 7.16 -0.23
C ARG A 43 12.95 6.62 -0.55
N ALA A 44 11.91 7.17 0.07
CA ALA A 44 10.54 6.78 -0.24
C ALA A 44 10.15 7.14 -1.68
N ALA A 45 10.55 8.31 -2.19
CA ALA A 45 10.34 8.65 -3.60
C ALA A 45 11.04 7.68 -4.56
N GLN A 46 12.27 7.24 -4.24
CA GLN A 46 12.97 6.22 -5.01
C GLN A 46 12.23 4.88 -4.99
N ARG A 47 11.72 4.44 -3.83
CA ARG A 47 10.93 3.21 -3.73
C ARG A 47 9.60 3.32 -4.48
N PHE A 48 8.96 4.49 -4.49
CA PHE A 48 7.77 4.73 -5.29
C PHE A 48 8.06 4.66 -6.79
N ALA A 49 9.19 5.22 -7.25
CA ALA A 49 9.62 5.10 -8.64
C ALA A 49 9.96 3.64 -9.02
N GLU A 50 10.56 2.88 -8.12
CA GLU A 50 10.82 1.45 -8.31
C GLU A 50 9.52 0.65 -8.42
N HIS A 51 8.51 0.95 -7.60
CA HIS A 51 7.17 0.39 -7.74
C HIS A 51 6.60 0.64 -9.15
N HIS A 52 6.61 1.89 -9.61
CA HIS A 52 6.13 2.26 -10.95
C HIS A 52 6.89 1.53 -12.06
N ALA A 53 8.22 1.49 -11.97
CA ALA A 53 9.07 0.83 -12.96
C ALA A 53 8.76 -0.67 -13.05
N ARG A 54 8.56 -1.36 -11.92
CA ARG A 54 8.19 -2.78 -11.89
C ARG A 54 6.78 -3.01 -12.40
N ALA A 55 5.81 -2.22 -11.94
CA ALA A 55 4.41 -2.32 -12.37
C ALA A 55 4.28 -2.15 -13.89
N ARG A 56 5.03 -1.22 -14.49
CA ARG A 56 5.08 -0.96 -15.92
C ARG A 56 5.50 -2.17 -16.75
N LEU A 57 6.33 -3.08 -16.20
CA LEU A 57 6.72 -4.32 -16.91
C LEU A 57 5.52 -5.25 -17.16
N HIS A 58 4.45 -5.10 -16.37
CA HIS A 58 3.25 -5.93 -16.46
C HIS A 58 2.08 -5.18 -17.11
N LEU A 59 1.96 -3.88 -16.86
CA LEU A 59 0.89 -3.01 -17.36
C LEU A 59 1.46 -1.70 -17.97
N PRO A 60 2.11 -1.77 -19.14
CA PRO A 60 2.80 -0.61 -19.71
C PRO A 60 1.87 0.54 -20.12
N ASP A 61 0.60 0.25 -20.41
CA ASP A 61 -0.40 1.26 -20.81
C ASP A 61 -1.01 1.98 -19.60
N GLU A 62 -0.92 1.39 -18.41
CA GLU A 62 -1.48 1.98 -17.18
C GLU A 62 -0.45 2.70 -16.32
N PHE A 63 0.82 2.29 -16.41
CA PHE A 63 1.93 2.89 -15.68
C PHE A 63 2.83 3.62 -16.68
N PRO A 64 2.68 4.94 -16.85
CA PRO A 64 3.42 5.70 -17.86
C PRO A 64 4.94 5.65 -17.61
N PRO A 65 5.76 5.87 -18.65
CA PRO A 65 7.22 5.82 -18.52
C PRO A 65 7.79 6.96 -17.64
N SER A 66 7.02 8.03 -17.49
CA SER A 66 7.30 9.16 -16.63
C SER A 66 6.03 9.55 -15.88
N PHE A 67 6.21 10.03 -14.65
CA PHE A 67 5.15 10.60 -13.83
C PHE A 67 5.76 11.70 -12.96
N ASP A 68 4.93 12.64 -12.51
CA ASP A 68 5.30 13.66 -11.53
C ASP A 68 4.89 13.20 -10.13
N ALA A 69 5.88 12.90 -9.30
CA ALA A 69 5.69 12.66 -7.87
C ALA A 69 6.34 13.76 -7.05
N ARG A 70 5.51 14.65 -6.53
CA ARG A 70 5.96 15.69 -5.61
C ARG A 70 5.93 15.20 -4.17
N ILE A 71 7.00 15.47 -3.42
CA ILE A 71 7.01 15.26 -1.98
C ILE A 71 6.30 16.45 -1.34
N ALA A 72 5.32 16.18 -0.49
CA ALA A 72 4.62 17.19 0.29
C ALA A 72 4.74 16.89 1.78
N ARG A 73 4.79 17.94 2.59
CA ARG A 73 4.75 17.87 4.05
C ARG A 73 3.59 18.73 4.54
N GLY A 74 2.86 18.27 5.54
CA GLY A 74 1.75 19.03 6.09
C GLY A 74 1.14 18.41 7.33
N ASP A 75 0.16 19.12 7.88
CA ASP A 75 -0.63 18.73 9.03
C ASP A 75 -1.85 17.86 8.61
N TRP A 76 -2.74 17.62 9.57
CA TRP A 76 -3.99 16.90 9.34
C TRP A 76 -4.95 17.61 8.39
N ASN A 77 -4.89 18.94 8.26
CA ASN A 77 -5.74 19.68 7.32
C ASN A 77 -5.28 19.42 5.89
N ALA A 78 -3.97 19.54 5.62
CA ALA A 78 -3.40 19.19 4.32
C ALA A 78 -3.66 17.71 3.96
N PHE A 79 -3.57 16.81 4.94
CA PHE A 79 -3.93 15.41 4.74
C PHE A 79 -5.41 15.22 4.38
N ALA A 80 -6.32 15.93 5.08
CA ALA A 80 -7.75 15.91 4.81
C ALA A 80 -8.09 16.42 3.41
N GLU A 81 -7.43 17.47 2.94
CA GLU A 81 -7.57 18.00 1.58
C GLU A 81 -7.18 16.98 0.52
N LEU A 82 -6.04 16.30 0.71
CA LEU A 82 -5.59 15.24 -0.21
C LEU A 82 -6.58 14.06 -0.23
N CYS A 83 -7.08 13.65 0.94
CA CYS A 83 -8.13 12.62 1.03
C CYS A 83 -9.40 13.06 0.32
N GLY A 84 -9.86 14.30 0.53
CA GLY A 84 -11.03 14.86 -0.13
C GLY A 84 -10.88 14.88 -1.64
N ARG A 85 -9.74 15.34 -2.15
CA ARG A 85 -9.42 15.35 -3.58
C ARG A 85 -9.42 13.95 -4.18
N ALA A 86 -8.80 12.97 -3.50
CA ALA A 86 -8.76 11.59 -3.97
C ALA A 86 -10.16 10.95 -4.00
N ARG A 87 -10.99 11.19 -2.98
CA ARG A 87 -12.39 10.72 -2.93
C ARG A 87 -13.28 11.38 -3.99
N ALA A 88 -13.03 12.65 -4.31
CA ALA A 88 -13.79 13.38 -5.32
C ALA A 88 -13.45 12.93 -6.76
N ASN A 89 -12.27 12.34 -6.99
CA ASN A 89 -11.86 11.84 -8.29
C ASN A 89 -12.55 10.51 -8.65
N ARG A 90 -13.83 10.59 -9.04
CA ARG A 90 -14.62 9.39 -9.39
C ARG A 90 -14.23 8.79 -10.73
N SER A 91 -13.62 9.56 -11.62
CA SER A 91 -13.18 9.10 -12.94
C SER A 91 -11.93 8.24 -12.89
N TRP A 92 -11.13 8.35 -11.83
CA TRP A 92 -9.88 7.62 -11.72
C TRP A 92 -9.48 7.38 -10.27
N SER A 93 -9.19 6.12 -9.94
CA SER A 93 -8.68 5.70 -8.65
C SER A 93 -7.44 4.84 -8.88
N TRP A 94 -6.31 5.24 -8.33
CA TRP A 94 -5.06 4.50 -8.47
C TRP A 94 -5.14 3.11 -7.80
N LYS A 95 -5.88 3.03 -6.69
CA LYS A 95 -6.06 1.83 -5.87
C LYS A 95 -6.98 0.81 -6.53
N SER A 96 -8.21 1.22 -6.84
CA SER A 96 -9.24 0.38 -7.47
C SER A 96 -9.20 0.46 -9.01
N GLY A 97 -8.01 0.65 -9.56
CA GLY A 97 -7.76 0.85 -10.97
C GLY A 97 -6.47 0.16 -11.37
N PRO A 98 -5.38 0.89 -11.69
CA PRO A 98 -4.11 0.29 -12.09
C PRO A 98 -3.56 -0.77 -11.14
N LEU A 99 -3.61 -0.57 -9.83
CA LEU A 99 -3.07 -1.55 -8.88
C LEU A 99 -3.88 -2.84 -8.79
N GLU A 100 -5.21 -2.73 -8.76
CA GLU A 100 -6.10 -3.89 -8.75
C GLU A 100 -5.94 -4.69 -10.05
N ARG A 101 -5.90 -4.00 -11.21
CA ARG A 101 -5.65 -4.65 -12.50
C ARG A 101 -4.27 -5.29 -12.57
N LEU A 102 -3.25 -4.67 -11.96
CA LEU A 102 -1.90 -5.22 -11.87
C LEU A 102 -1.90 -6.55 -11.11
N SER A 103 -2.50 -6.60 -9.93
CA SER A 103 -2.64 -7.83 -9.15
C SER A 103 -3.42 -8.88 -9.94
N PHE A 104 -4.59 -8.51 -10.48
CA PHE A 104 -5.46 -9.43 -11.20
C PHE A 104 -4.82 -10.04 -12.46
N GLN A 105 -4.14 -9.22 -13.28
CA GLN A 105 -3.45 -9.71 -14.46
C GLN A 105 -2.31 -10.68 -14.08
N HIS A 106 -1.59 -10.38 -13.00
CA HIS A 106 -0.54 -11.26 -12.52
C HIS A 106 -1.10 -12.62 -12.09
N GLN A 107 -2.15 -12.62 -11.26
CA GLN A 107 -2.85 -13.84 -10.83
C GLN A 107 -3.31 -14.68 -12.02
N ARG A 108 -3.94 -14.05 -13.02
CA ARG A 108 -4.34 -14.71 -14.27
C ARG A 108 -3.16 -15.32 -15.02
N THR A 109 -2.05 -14.59 -15.12
CA THR A 109 -0.84 -15.06 -15.81
C THR A 109 -0.23 -16.28 -15.12
N LYS A 110 -0.35 -16.35 -13.79
CA LYS A 110 0.12 -17.46 -12.97
C LYS A 110 -0.88 -18.62 -12.83
N ASN A 111 -2.05 -18.53 -13.47
CA ASN A 111 -3.17 -19.45 -13.27
C ASN A 111 -3.47 -19.66 -11.78
N TRP A 112 -3.39 -18.59 -11.02
CA TRP A 112 -3.66 -18.58 -9.60
C TRP A 112 -5.03 -17.95 -9.37
N THR A 113 -5.83 -18.59 -8.54
CA THR A 113 -7.09 -18.04 -8.04
C THR A 113 -6.97 -17.93 -6.52
N PRO A 114 -7.46 -16.84 -5.93
CA PRO A 114 -7.58 -16.79 -4.48
C PRO A 114 -8.53 -17.90 -4.04
N GLU A 115 -8.01 -18.86 -3.28
CA GLU A 115 -8.87 -19.70 -2.44
C GLU A 115 -9.51 -18.80 -1.37
N GLU A 116 -10.62 -19.22 -0.76
CA GLU A 116 -11.33 -18.47 0.29
C GLU A 116 -10.44 -18.02 1.48
N SER A 117 -9.19 -18.51 1.57
CA SER A 117 -8.23 -18.32 2.65
C SER A 117 -7.72 -16.88 2.89
N LEU A 118 -7.90 -15.94 1.95
CA LEU A 118 -7.51 -14.53 2.18
C LEU A 118 -8.62 -13.67 2.80
N ALA A 119 -9.86 -14.15 2.78
CA ALA A 119 -10.99 -13.56 3.50
C ALA A 119 -10.82 -13.81 5.01
N GLY A 120 -9.86 -13.11 5.64
CA GLY A 120 -9.52 -13.37 7.04
C GLY A 120 -8.11 -12.97 7.45
N LEU A 121 -7.44 -12.09 6.70
CA LEU A 121 -6.18 -11.48 7.17
C LEU A 121 -6.39 -10.49 8.33
N GLY A 122 -7.64 -10.17 8.71
CA GLY A 122 -7.97 -9.54 10.00
C GLY A 122 -7.03 -8.40 10.39
N MET A 123 -6.69 -7.52 9.45
CA MET A 123 -5.80 -6.40 9.72
C MET A 123 -6.65 -5.28 10.30
N LYS A 124 -6.47 -4.98 11.60
CA LYS A 124 -7.24 -3.94 12.27
C LYS A 124 -6.33 -2.86 12.84
N LEU A 125 -6.83 -1.63 12.77
CA LEU A 125 -6.34 -0.50 13.55
C LEU A 125 -7.55 0.13 14.23
N ASP A 126 -7.43 0.36 15.53
CA ASP A 126 -8.39 1.16 16.26
C ASP A 126 -7.91 2.61 16.29
N PHE A 127 -8.45 3.42 15.38
CA PHE A 127 -8.19 4.86 15.36
C PHE A 127 -9.10 5.62 16.34
N ALA A 128 -10.23 5.06 16.75
CA ALA A 128 -11.24 5.77 17.52
C ALA A 128 -10.75 6.11 18.93
N THR A 129 -9.83 5.31 19.48
CA THR A 129 -9.21 5.56 20.78
C THR A 129 -7.94 6.42 20.70
N ALA A 130 -7.36 6.59 19.51
CA ALA A 130 -6.06 7.22 19.33
C ALA A 130 -6.12 8.62 18.67
N LEU A 131 -7.22 8.93 17.96
CA LEU A 131 -7.40 10.19 17.25
C LEU A 131 -8.78 10.80 17.53
N PRO A 132 -8.92 12.14 17.46
CA PRO A 132 -10.21 12.80 17.33
C PRO A 132 -11.04 12.18 16.19
N LYS A 133 -12.36 12.13 16.36
CA LYS A 133 -13.28 11.40 15.46
C LYS A 133 -13.06 11.73 13.98
N GLU A 134 -12.94 13.01 13.64
CA GLU A 134 -12.76 13.47 12.26
C GLU A 134 -11.45 12.96 11.66
N ARG A 135 -10.37 12.96 12.45
CA ARG A 135 -9.06 12.41 12.05
C ARG A 135 -9.10 10.89 11.96
N ALA A 136 -9.80 10.23 12.88
CA ALA A 136 -9.98 8.78 12.88
C ALA A 136 -10.70 8.27 11.62
N GLU A 137 -11.73 8.99 11.15
CA GLU A 137 -12.45 8.66 9.92
C GLU A 137 -11.58 8.82 8.66
N LEU A 138 -10.77 9.89 8.61
CA LEU A 138 -9.83 10.12 7.51
C LEU A 138 -8.70 9.08 7.49
N ALA A 139 -8.09 8.85 8.65
CA ALA A 139 -7.04 7.86 8.86
C ALA A 139 -7.54 6.45 8.51
N GLY A 140 -8.72 6.08 8.99
CA GLY A 140 -9.37 4.80 8.73
C GLY A 140 -9.63 4.56 7.24
N TRP A 141 -10.16 5.57 6.55
CA TRP A 141 -10.34 5.47 5.10
C TRP A 141 -9.01 5.31 4.37
N TYR A 142 -8.01 6.16 4.63
CA TYR A 142 -6.73 6.07 3.93
C TYR A 142 -6.06 4.72 4.20
N LYS A 143 -6.09 4.27 5.46
CA LYS A 143 -5.53 2.98 5.86
C LYS A 143 -6.23 1.81 5.14
N SER A 144 -7.56 1.85 4.98
CA SER A 144 -8.28 0.83 4.21
C SER A 144 -7.79 0.74 2.76
N GLN A 145 -7.41 1.88 2.17
CA GLN A 145 -6.83 1.91 0.82
C GLN A 145 -5.42 1.33 0.80
N ALA A 146 -4.62 1.60 1.83
CA ALA A 146 -3.27 1.07 1.95
C ALA A 146 -3.28 -0.44 2.26
N ASP A 147 -4.27 -0.93 3.01
CA ASP A 147 -4.48 -2.36 3.28
C ASP A 147 -4.71 -3.18 2.02
N MET A 148 -5.35 -2.60 1.01
CA MET A 148 -5.48 -3.24 -0.30
C MET A 148 -4.11 -3.46 -0.97
N ASP A 149 -3.15 -2.55 -0.81
CA ASP A 149 -1.81 -2.74 -1.38
C ASP A 149 -1.06 -3.89 -0.71
N ALA A 150 -1.19 -3.99 0.62
CA ALA A 150 -0.58 -5.09 1.38
C ALA A 150 -1.22 -6.42 0.97
N LEU A 151 -2.54 -6.44 0.77
CA LEU A 151 -3.24 -7.61 0.22
C LEU A 151 -2.71 -7.97 -1.18
N PHE A 152 -2.61 -7.01 -2.09
CA PHE A 152 -2.06 -7.24 -3.44
C PHE A 152 -0.61 -7.74 -3.41
N ALA A 153 0.21 -7.24 -2.48
CA ALA A 153 1.58 -7.74 -2.29
C ALA A 153 1.60 -9.22 -1.86
N ILE A 154 0.68 -9.62 -0.97
CA ILE A 154 0.55 -11.01 -0.51
C ILE A 154 0.04 -11.89 -1.64
N GLU A 155 -1.04 -11.48 -2.32
CA GLU A 155 -1.62 -12.20 -3.46
C GLU A 155 -0.59 -12.43 -4.56
N TRP A 156 0.21 -11.42 -4.89
CA TRP A 156 1.31 -11.55 -5.83
C TRP A 156 2.26 -12.67 -5.43
N GLN A 157 2.65 -12.72 -4.16
CA GLN A 157 3.62 -13.69 -3.68
C GLN A 157 3.05 -15.12 -3.62
N LEU A 158 1.76 -15.23 -3.28
CA LEU A 158 1.03 -16.50 -3.32
C LEU A 158 0.93 -17.03 -4.75
N ALA A 159 0.65 -16.15 -5.72
CA ALA A 159 0.61 -16.50 -7.14
C ALA A 159 1.99 -16.94 -7.67
N GLU A 160 3.08 -16.33 -7.21
CA GLU A 160 4.45 -16.74 -7.54
C GLU A 160 4.85 -18.10 -6.95
N ARG A 161 4.21 -18.55 -5.86
CA ARG A 161 4.57 -19.78 -5.13
C ARG A 161 6.07 -19.83 -4.82
N SER A 162 6.61 -18.70 -4.36
CA SER A 162 8.03 -18.52 -4.12
C SER A 162 8.27 -17.68 -2.88
N ASN A 163 9.47 -17.77 -2.30
CA ASN A 163 9.95 -16.81 -1.31
C ASN A 163 10.79 -15.69 -1.94
N ASP A 164 11.10 -15.76 -3.23
CA ASP A 164 11.73 -14.66 -3.96
C ASP A 164 10.72 -13.54 -4.19
N THR A 165 11.04 -12.36 -3.67
CA THR A 165 10.18 -11.18 -3.73
C THR A 165 10.71 -10.10 -4.68
N SER A 166 11.79 -10.38 -5.41
CA SER A 166 12.46 -9.39 -6.28
C SER A 166 11.54 -8.87 -7.39
N ALA A 167 10.63 -9.70 -7.89
CA ALA A 167 9.67 -9.36 -8.93
C ALA A 167 8.38 -8.70 -8.40
N ASN A 168 8.15 -8.67 -7.07
CA ASN A 168 6.92 -8.14 -6.51
C ASN A 168 6.92 -6.59 -6.60
N PRO A 169 6.01 -5.98 -7.38
CA PRO A 169 5.99 -4.54 -7.59
C PRO A 169 5.43 -3.81 -6.38
N PHE A 170 4.70 -4.47 -5.48
CA PHE A 170 4.06 -3.82 -4.33
C PHE A 170 5.02 -3.61 -3.16
N LEU A 171 6.11 -4.38 -3.05
CA LEU A 171 7.03 -4.21 -1.91
C LEU A 171 7.71 -2.83 -1.83
N PRO A 172 8.21 -2.24 -2.92
CA PRO A 172 8.69 -0.86 -2.86
C PRO A 172 7.59 0.13 -2.44
N LEU A 173 6.33 -0.11 -2.79
CA LEU A 173 5.21 0.70 -2.31
C LEU A 173 4.97 0.52 -0.80
N LEU A 174 5.04 -0.72 -0.28
CA LEU A 174 4.96 -0.96 1.17
C LEU A 174 6.09 -0.27 1.95
N ASP A 175 7.29 -0.21 1.38
CA ASP A 175 8.41 0.52 1.98
C ASP A 175 8.19 2.03 2.05
N CYS A 176 7.39 2.61 1.14
CA CYS A 176 6.96 4.00 1.26
C CYS A 176 6.16 4.20 2.54
N TYR A 177 5.18 3.32 2.80
CA TYR A 177 4.37 3.35 4.02
C TYR A 177 5.21 3.14 5.27
N ALA A 178 6.10 2.14 5.27
CA ALA A 178 7.03 1.88 6.36
C ALA A 178 7.98 3.06 6.65
N SER A 179 8.23 3.90 5.64
CA SER A 179 8.99 5.14 5.80
C SER A 179 8.16 6.31 6.33
N GLY A 180 6.84 6.17 6.50
CA GLY A 180 5.95 7.26 6.91
C GLY A 180 5.50 8.16 5.76
N ILE A 181 5.68 7.73 4.51
CA ILE A 181 5.14 8.42 3.32
C ILE A 181 3.80 7.79 2.94
N LEU A 182 2.84 8.67 2.64
CA LEU A 182 1.48 8.35 2.24
C LEU A 182 1.30 8.77 0.77
N PRO A 183 1.42 7.85 -0.21
CA PRO A 183 1.19 8.15 -1.61
C PRO A 183 -0.29 8.45 -1.89
N PHE A 184 -0.53 9.51 -2.65
CA PHE A 184 -1.81 9.87 -3.26
C PHE A 184 -1.62 9.95 -4.77
N GLY A 185 -2.53 9.35 -5.54
CA GLY A 185 -2.60 9.54 -6.99
C GLY A 185 -3.83 10.37 -7.35
N PHE A 186 -3.68 11.28 -8.30
CA PHE A 186 -4.78 12.09 -8.86
C PHE A 186 -4.98 11.89 -10.36
N GLY A 187 -4.12 11.08 -10.98
CA GLY A 187 -4.19 10.66 -12.38
C GLY A 187 -3.04 9.71 -12.68
N PRO A 188 -2.92 9.22 -13.92
CA PRO A 188 -1.87 8.28 -14.31
C PRO A 188 -0.46 8.84 -14.13
N GLU A 189 -0.30 10.16 -14.15
CA GLU A 189 0.99 10.85 -14.07
C GLU A 189 1.12 11.79 -12.87
N GLU A 190 0.09 11.97 -12.04
CA GLU A 190 0.11 12.95 -10.95
C GLU A 190 0.05 12.27 -9.58
N PHE A 191 1.15 12.37 -8.83
CA PHE A 191 1.28 11.79 -7.50
C PHE A 191 1.78 12.79 -6.46
N VAL A 192 1.30 12.61 -5.23
CA VAL A 192 1.78 13.31 -4.05
C VAL A 192 2.26 12.28 -3.04
N LEU A 193 3.53 12.36 -2.67
CA LEU A 193 4.14 11.57 -1.62
C LEU A 193 4.10 12.39 -0.32
N PHE A 194 3.03 12.19 0.46
CA PHE A 194 2.73 13.04 1.61
C PHE A 194 3.38 12.54 2.90
N ALA A 195 4.00 13.44 3.64
CA ALA A 195 4.55 13.21 4.98
C ALA A 195 3.78 14.05 6.00
N LEU A 196 3.11 13.40 6.94
CA LEU A 196 2.44 14.07 8.05
C LEU A 196 3.48 14.61 9.05
N THR A 197 3.41 15.89 9.40
CA THR A 197 4.38 16.55 10.30
C THR A 197 3.89 16.69 11.74
N GLU A 198 2.60 16.55 11.98
CA GLU A 198 1.98 16.65 13.30
C GLU A 198 1.17 15.38 13.57
N ALA A 199 1.57 14.61 14.60
CA ALA A 199 0.81 13.48 15.12
C ALA A 199 -0.17 13.96 16.19
#